data_AF-A0A2E2XCT4-F1
#
_entry.id   AF-A0A2E2XCT4-F1
#
_cell.length_a   1.000
_cell.length_b   1.000
_cell.length_c   1.000
_cell.angle_alpha   90.00
_cell.angle_beta   90.00
_cell.angle_gamma   90.00
#
_symmetry.space_group_name_H-M   'P 1'
#
loop_
_entity.id
_entity.type
_entity.pdbx_description
1 polymer ?
#
loop_
_entity_poly.entity_id
_entity_poly.type
_entity_poly.pdbx_seq_one_letter_code
_entity_poly.pdbx_strand_id
1 'polypeptide(L)'
;MNNTTLATWAAAIWNTLESSGVDPRRVFAKQNLEFEQLCEADARVSVSAMSQIWRDSVAETGNEAFGLLVPAHCSSLTFHSVGIALEASSSLREALQRVEKISHMVSDAADIRSVEQPDGDVVMRWLMEAEALNEITDQAIDAFMLSWVLNLPKNSIKNIRMMREEPKDPSLWERSFQVPVVFSTAENQIVFNGGALDAPVTTANPAVAMAGERIAMDYLQRMKTASISLRVEAELVRLLEGGRA
;
A
#
# COMPACT_ATOMS: atom_id res chain seq x y z
N MET A 1 0.70 19.45 4.86
CA MET A 1 1.80 18.91 4.03
C MET A 1 1.17 18.33 2.77
N ASN A 2 1.76 18.50 1.58
CA ASN A 2 1.28 17.88 0.34
C ASN A 2 1.82 16.46 0.21
N ASN A 3 1.34 15.55 1.08
CA ASN A 3 1.65 14.14 0.94
C ASN A 3 0.97 13.63 -0.34
N THR A 4 1.69 12.86 -1.15
CA THR A 4 1.17 12.31 -2.41
C THR A 4 1.33 10.80 -2.41
N THR A 5 0.49 10.11 -3.17
CA THR A 5 0.54 8.66 -3.39
C THR A 5 0.53 8.37 -4.89
N LEU A 6 0.86 7.13 -5.27
CA LEU A 6 0.82 6.68 -6.66
C LEU A 6 -0.64 6.63 -7.15
N ALA A 7 -0.87 7.15 -8.35
CA ALA A 7 -2.17 7.09 -9.02
C ALA A 7 -2.56 5.68 -9.46
N THR A 8 -1.64 4.70 -9.37
CA THR A 8 -1.93 3.29 -9.70
C THR A 8 -3.10 2.71 -8.90
N TRP A 9 -3.36 3.21 -7.69
CA TRP A 9 -4.56 2.86 -6.92
C TRP A 9 -5.86 3.38 -7.55
N ALA A 10 -5.84 4.53 -8.22
CA ALA A 10 -7.02 5.10 -8.84
C ALA A 10 -7.59 4.21 -9.95
N ALA A 11 -6.71 3.64 -10.79
CA ALA A 11 -7.12 2.69 -11.82
C ALA A 11 -7.75 1.42 -11.22
N ALA A 12 -7.17 0.89 -10.15
CA ALA A 12 -7.72 -0.28 -9.46
C ALA A 12 -9.09 0.03 -8.83
N ILE A 13 -9.24 1.18 -8.17
CA ILE A 13 -10.51 1.63 -7.60
C ILE A 13 -11.57 1.83 -8.68
N TRP A 14 -11.21 2.45 -9.80
CA TRP A 14 -12.10 2.63 -10.96
C TRP A 14 -12.68 1.29 -11.42
N ASN A 15 -11.81 0.32 -11.70
CA ASN A 15 -12.21 -1.01 -12.16
C ASN A 15 -13.07 -1.74 -11.11
N THR A 16 -12.79 -1.51 -9.83
CA THR A 16 -13.56 -2.10 -8.72
C THR A 16 -14.96 -1.49 -8.62
N LEU A 17 -15.10 -0.18 -8.87
CA LEU A 17 -16.40 0.48 -8.94
C LEU A 17 -17.23 -0.07 -10.11
N GLU A 18 -16.62 -0.22 -11.29
CA GLU A 18 -17.30 -0.80 -12.46
C GLU A 18 -17.75 -2.24 -12.21
N SER A 19 -16.88 -3.07 -11.63
CA SER A 19 -17.21 -4.47 -11.31
C SER A 19 -18.28 -4.58 -10.21
N SER A 20 -18.39 -3.56 -9.36
CA SER A 20 -19.45 -3.41 -8.35
C SER A 20 -20.75 -2.82 -8.89
N GLY A 21 -20.82 -2.51 -10.20
CA GLY A 21 -22.01 -1.93 -10.84
C GLY A 21 -22.23 -0.45 -10.58
N VAL A 22 -21.21 0.27 -10.09
CA VAL A 22 -21.24 1.72 -9.85
C VAL A 22 -20.50 2.45 -10.98
N ASP A 23 -21.09 3.51 -11.53
CA ASP A 23 -20.40 4.37 -12.50
C ASP A 23 -19.27 5.16 -11.80
N PRO A 24 -17.98 4.86 -12.08
CA PRO A 24 -16.87 5.45 -11.36
C PRO A 24 -16.79 6.97 -11.53
N ARG A 25 -17.32 7.50 -12.63
CA ARG A 25 -17.36 8.95 -12.90
C ARG A 25 -18.05 9.72 -11.77
N ARG A 26 -19.03 9.09 -11.10
CA ARG A 26 -19.77 9.71 -9.97
C ARG A 26 -18.88 9.92 -8.74
N VAL A 27 -17.84 9.09 -8.58
CA VAL A 27 -16.83 9.22 -7.52
C VAL A 27 -15.72 10.18 -7.95
N PHE A 28 -15.13 9.96 -9.13
CA PHE A 28 -13.94 10.71 -9.57
C PHE A 28 -14.23 12.18 -9.94
N ALA A 29 -15.41 12.49 -10.49
CA ALA A 29 -15.77 13.86 -10.82
C ALA A 29 -15.85 14.78 -9.58
N LYS A 30 -16.14 14.23 -8.40
CA LYS A 30 -16.20 15.01 -7.14
C LYS A 30 -14.83 15.59 -6.74
N GLN A 31 -13.74 15.00 -7.24
CA GLN A 31 -12.37 15.40 -6.91
C GLN A 31 -11.69 16.20 -8.04
N ASN A 32 -12.42 16.55 -9.12
CA ASN A 32 -11.85 17.16 -10.34
C ASN A 32 -10.65 16.36 -10.91
N LEU A 33 -10.64 15.04 -10.74
CA LEU A 33 -9.60 14.17 -11.27
C LEU A 33 -10.09 13.56 -12.59
N GLU A 34 -9.43 13.90 -13.69
CA GLU A 34 -9.66 13.23 -14.97
C GLU A 34 -8.94 11.87 -14.97
N PHE A 35 -9.68 10.79 -15.24
CA PHE A 35 -9.17 9.42 -15.15
C PHE A 35 -7.98 9.18 -16.08
N GLU A 36 -7.99 9.83 -17.24
CA GLU A 36 -6.93 9.78 -18.24
C GLU A 36 -5.57 10.25 -17.68
N GLN A 37 -5.57 11.18 -16.72
CA GLN A 37 -4.35 11.67 -16.05
C GLN A 37 -3.83 10.68 -14.99
N LEU A 38 -4.66 9.75 -14.54
CA LEU A 38 -4.33 8.76 -13.50
C LEU A 38 -3.75 7.46 -14.08
N CYS A 39 -3.84 7.29 -15.40
CA CYS A 39 -3.31 6.12 -16.12
C CYS A 39 -1.81 6.23 -16.46
N GLU A 40 -1.16 7.38 -16.20
CA GLU A 40 0.29 7.49 -16.36
C GLU A 40 1.01 6.74 -15.24
N ALA A 41 2.04 5.96 -15.58
CA ALA A 41 2.75 5.08 -14.64
C ALA A 41 3.35 5.84 -13.43
N ASP A 42 3.69 7.12 -13.61
CA ASP A 42 4.30 7.98 -12.60
C ASP A 42 3.35 9.06 -12.06
N ALA A 43 2.07 9.02 -12.43
CA ALA A 43 1.09 9.99 -11.94
C ALA A 43 0.97 9.90 -10.42
N ARG A 44 0.89 11.07 -9.79
CA ARG A 44 0.72 11.22 -8.34
C ARG A 44 -0.52 12.03 -8.04
N VAL A 45 -1.20 11.64 -6.97
CA VAL A 45 -2.34 12.37 -6.42
C VAL A 45 -2.08 12.66 -4.95
N SER A 46 -2.70 13.70 -4.39
CA SER A 46 -2.57 13.93 -2.95
C SER A 46 -3.19 12.78 -2.16
N VAL A 47 -2.61 12.45 -1.00
CA VAL A 47 -3.15 11.44 -0.09
C VAL A 47 -4.58 11.83 0.31
N SER A 48 -4.82 13.10 0.62
CA SER A 48 -6.14 13.66 0.88
C SER A 48 -7.17 13.39 -0.22
N ALA A 49 -6.82 13.57 -1.50
CA ALA A 49 -7.73 13.34 -2.62
C ALA A 49 -8.00 11.84 -2.81
N MET A 50 -6.97 11.00 -2.71
CA MET A 50 -7.12 9.54 -2.74
C MET A 50 -8.00 9.03 -1.60
N SER A 51 -7.78 9.51 -0.38
CA SER A 51 -8.61 9.20 0.80
C SER A 51 -10.06 9.66 0.65
N GLN A 52 -10.33 10.70 -0.14
CA GLN A 52 -11.71 11.06 -0.49
C GLN A 52 -12.31 10.09 -1.49
N ILE A 53 -11.56 9.68 -2.52
CA ILE A 53 -12.01 8.65 -3.48
C ILE A 53 -12.41 7.37 -2.73
N TRP A 54 -11.61 6.92 -1.76
CA TRP A 54 -11.94 5.75 -0.94
C TRP A 54 -13.25 5.90 -0.17
N ARG A 55 -13.46 7.05 0.49
CA ARG A 55 -14.70 7.34 1.24
C ARG A 55 -15.92 7.43 0.32
N ASP A 56 -15.79 8.14 -0.80
CA ASP A 56 -16.85 8.25 -1.79
C ASP A 56 -17.18 6.88 -2.41
N SER A 57 -16.19 6.01 -2.62
CA SER A 57 -16.41 4.65 -3.12
C SER A 57 -17.24 3.81 -2.14
N VAL A 58 -16.93 3.87 -0.84
CA VAL A 58 -17.75 3.20 0.20
C VAL A 58 -19.16 3.77 0.24
N ALA A 59 -19.30 5.10 0.15
CA ALA A 59 -20.60 5.75 0.19
C ALA A 59 -21.49 5.38 -1.01
N GLU A 60 -20.94 5.34 -2.22
CA GLU A 60 -21.69 5.01 -3.44
C GLU A 60 -22.00 3.51 -3.55
N THR A 61 -21.12 2.63 -3.04
CA THR A 61 -21.33 1.18 -3.08
C THR A 61 -22.14 0.64 -1.90
N GLY A 62 -22.14 1.37 -0.77
CA GLY A 62 -22.65 0.88 0.51
C GLY A 62 -21.82 -0.26 1.12
N ASN A 63 -20.62 -0.54 0.58
CA ASN A 63 -19.78 -1.65 0.98
C ASN A 63 -18.61 -1.18 1.84
N GLU A 64 -18.68 -1.43 3.16
CA GLU A 64 -17.60 -1.12 4.11
C GLU A 64 -16.29 -1.83 3.75
N ALA A 65 -16.38 -3.04 3.19
CA ALA A 65 -15.27 -3.90 2.79
C ALA A 65 -14.74 -3.60 1.38
N PHE A 66 -15.12 -2.45 0.77
CA PHE A 66 -14.69 -2.08 -0.58
C PHE A 66 -13.17 -2.17 -0.78
N GLY A 67 -12.38 -1.78 0.24
CA GLY A 67 -10.91 -1.88 0.23
C GLY A 67 -10.39 -3.30 -0.05
N LEU A 68 -11.11 -4.34 0.39
CA LEU A 68 -10.73 -5.74 0.14
C LEU A 68 -10.98 -6.21 -1.30
N LEU A 69 -11.77 -5.47 -2.08
CA LEU A 69 -12.05 -5.82 -3.48
C LEU A 69 -11.00 -5.27 -4.43
N VAL A 70 -10.39 -4.13 -4.08
CA VAL A 70 -9.49 -3.39 -4.96
C VAL A 70 -8.23 -4.17 -5.35
N PRO A 71 -7.56 -4.93 -4.45
CA PRO A 71 -6.33 -5.64 -4.80
C PRO A 71 -6.47 -6.65 -5.94
N ALA A 72 -7.66 -7.21 -6.18
CA ALA A 72 -7.92 -8.10 -7.30
C ALA A 72 -7.83 -7.40 -8.67
N HIS A 73 -7.93 -6.07 -8.68
CA HIS A 73 -7.80 -5.21 -9.86
C HIS A 73 -6.45 -4.52 -9.95
N CYS A 74 -5.54 -4.77 -9.01
CA CYS A 74 -4.15 -4.34 -9.12
C CYS A 74 -3.40 -5.26 -10.09
N SER A 75 -2.56 -4.67 -10.94
CA SER A 75 -1.61 -5.43 -11.75
C SER A 75 -0.40 -5.79 -10.88
N SER A 76 0.32 -6.88 -11.19
CA SER A 76 1.64 -7.15 -10.58
C SER A 76 2.62 -5.99 -10.78
N LEU A 77 2.37 -5.13 -11.77
CA LEU A 77 3.10 -3.89 -12.03
C LEU A 77 2.67 -2.70 -11.15
N THR A 78 1.59 -2.81 -10.37
CA THR A 78 1.12 -1.76 -9.45
C THR A 78 2.17 -1.44 -8.37
N PHE A 79 3.03 -2.41 -8.04
CA PHE A 79 4.23 -2.21 -7.19
C PHE A 79 5.54 -2.22 -8.00
N HIS A 80 5.47 -2.13 -9.33
CA HIS A 80 6.60 -2.07 -10.26
C HIS A 80 7.70 -3.13 -9.96
N SER A 81 8.97 -2.73 -10.06
CA SER A 81 10.16 -3.56 -9.86
C SER A 81 10.31 -4.10 -8.44
N VAL A 82 9.55 -3.60 -7.45
CA VAL A 82 9.48 -4.18 -6.11
C VAL A 82 8.83 -5.56 -6.17
N GLY A 83 7.72 -5.71 -6.90
CA GLY A 83 7.07 -7.02 -7.10
C GLY A 83 8.02 -8.05 -7.72
N ILE A 84 8.78 -7.64 -8.75
CA ILE A 84 9.78 -8.49 -9.41
C ILE A 84 10.91 -8.89 -8.45
N ALA A 85 11.40 -7.96 -7.62
CA ALA A 85 12.43 -8.24 -6.63
C ALA A 85 11.95 -9.25 -5.58
N LEU A 86 10.68 -9.16 -5.18
CA LEU A 86 10.07 -10.09 -4.23
C LEU A 86 9.85 -11.47 -4.83
N GLU A 87 9.28 -11.56 -6.04
CA GLU A 87 9.02 -12.83 -6.73
C GLU A 87 10.29 -13.63 -7.06
N ALA A 88 11.39 -12.93 -7.33
CA ALA A 88 12.68 -13.54 -7.64
C ALA A 88 13.53 -13.86 -6.39
N SER A 89 13.05 -13.54 -5.18
CA SER A 89 13.76 -13.82 -3.93
C SER A 89 13.89 -15.32 -3.66
N SER A 90 14.98 -15.72 -3.01
CA SER A 90 15.29 -17.12 -2.72
C SER A 90 14.47 -17.71 -1.58
N SER A 91 13.99 -16.86 -0.67
CA SER A 91 13.09 -17.19 0.42
C SER A 91 12.18 -16.01 0.76
N LEU A 92 11.11 -16.27 1.51
CA LEU A 92 10.25 -15.20 2.01
C LEU A 92 10.98 -14.31 3.02
N ARG A 93 11.92 -14.87 3.81
CA ARG A 93 12.78 -14.06 4.68
C ARG A 93 13.59 -13.02 3.91
N GLU A 94 14.20 -13.42 2.81
CA GLU A 94 14.97 -12.50 1.96
C GLU A 94 14.07 -11.45 1.32
N ALA A 95 12.87 -11.85 0.87
CA ALA A 95 11.87 -10.92 0.37
C ALA A 95 11.50 -9.87 1.42
N LEU A 96 11.17 -10.27 2.65
CA LEU A 96 10.82 -9.35 3.75
C LEU A 96 11.94 -8.36 4.07
N GLN A 97 13.20 -8.80 4.06
CA GLN A 97 14.34 -7.91 4.26
C GLN A 97 14.49 -6.86 3.15
N ARG A 98 14.23 -7.25 1.89
CA ARG A 98 14.21 -6.31 0.76
C ARG A 98 13.10 -5.28 0.92
N VAL A 99 11.91 -5.71 1.36
CA VAL A 99 10.78 -4.81 1.63
C VAL A 99 11.16 -3.77 2.67
N GLU A 100 11.68 -4.19 3.82
CA GLU A 100 12.09 -3.29 4.89
C GLU A 100 13.11 -2.26 4.40
N LYS A 101 14.06 -2.67 3.55
CA LYS A 101 15.03 -1.76 2.94
C LYS A 101 14.41 -0.77 1.94
N ILE A 102 13.46 -1.23 1.13
CA ILE A 102 12.83 -0.43 0.06
C ILE A 102 11.71 0.48 0.62
N SER A 103 11.02 0.06 1.69
CA SER A 103 9.85 0.75 2.25
C SER A 103 10.14 2.18 2.65
N HIS A 104 11.30 2.42 3.29
CA HIS A 104 11.82 3.74 3.66
C HIS A 104 12.04 4.70 2.48
N MET A 105 12.04 4.17 1.24
CA MET A 105 12.18 4.96 0.02
C MET A 105 10.85 5.17 -0.72
N VAL A 106 9.84 4.32 -0.48
CA VAL A 106 8.53 4.35 -1.17
C VAL A 106 7.56 5.35 -0.54
N SER A 107 7.59 5.51 0.78
CA SER A 107 6.63 6.33 1.50
C SER A 107 7.26 7.00 2.72
N ASP A 108 7.03 8.30 2.88
CA ASP A 108 7.28 9.01 4.15
C ASP A 108 6.18 8.71 5.19
N ALA A 109 5.07 8.06 4.80
CA ALA A 109 3.88 7.90 5.65
C ALA A 109 3.89 6.64 6.54
N ALA A 110 4.75 5.65 6.24
CA ALA A 110 4.84 4.41 7.01
C ALA A 110 6.26 3.83 6.95
N ASP A 111 6.82 3.52 8.11
CA ASP A 111 8.03 2.73 8.28
C ASP A 111 7.64 1.24 8.44
N ILE A 112 8.27 0.34 7.68
CA ILE A 112 8.00 -1.10 7.77
C ILE A 112 9.17 -1.76 8.49
N ARG A 113 8.91 -2.41 9.62
CA ARG A 113 9.93 -3.13 10.38
C ARG A 113 9.55 -4.57 10.63
N SER A 114 10.53 -5.46 10.58
CA SER A 114 10.37 -6.86 10.96
C SER A 114 11.07 -7.16 12.30
N VAL A 115 10.43 -7.96 13.15
CA VAL A 115 10.99 -8.40 14.43
C VAL A 115 10.77 -9.90 14.57
N GLU A 116 11.87 -10.64 14.77
CA GLU A 116 11.81 -12.06 15.12
C GLU A 116 11.47 -12.21 16.61
N GLN A 117 10.47 -13.05 16.89
CA GLN A 117 9.96 -13.33 18.21
C GLN A 117 10.69 -14.52 18.84
N PRO A 118 10.66 -14.69 20.17
CA PRO A 118 11.33 -15.81 20.84
C PRO A 118 10.85 -17.21 20.41
N ASP A 119 9.64 -17.32 19.85
CA ASP A 119 9.06 -18.55 19.32
C ASP A 119 9.47 -18.83 17.85
N GLY A 120 10.29 -17.96 17.27
CA GLY A 120 10.79 -18.02 15.89
C GLY A 120 9.88 -17.36 14.87
N ASP A 121 8.68 -16.90 15.24
CA ASP A 121 7.82 -16.15 14.32
C ASP A 121 8.40 -14.79 13.98
N VAL A 122 8.04 -14.26 12.81
CA VAL A 122 8.43 -12.90 12.42
C VAL A 122 7.20 -12.03 12.36
N VAL A 123 7.23 -10.90 13.07
CA VAL A 123 6.16 -9.90 13.03
C VAL A 123 6.64 -8.74 12.19
N MET A 124 5.98 -8.52 11.05
CA MET A 124 6.14 -7.32 10.24
C MET A 124 5.12 -6.27 10.69
N ARG A 125 5.58 -5.04 10.92
CA ARG A 125 4.79 -3.95 11.50
C ARG A 125 4.87 -2.73 10.60
N TRP A 126 3.76 -2.03 10.45
CA TRP A 126 3.69 -0.73 9.80
C TRP A 126 3.55 0.35 10.86
N LEU A 127 4.62 1.14 11.01
CA LEU A 127 4.72 2.25 11.94
C LEU A 127 4.36 3.52 11.17
N MET A 128 3.18 4.06 11.45
CA MET A 128 2.66 5.26 10.80
C MET A 128 2.74 6.45 11.76
N GLU A 129 3.09 7.62 11.25
CA GLU A 129 3.01 8.86 12.04
C GLU A 129 1.55 9.21 12.35
N ALA A 130 1.30 9.89 13.48
CA ALA A 130 -0.05 10.21 13.94
C ALA A 130 -0.84 11.03 12.90
N GLU A 131 -0.15 11.91 12.18
CA GLU A 131 -0.69 12.72 11.10
C GLU A 131 -1.14 11.86 9.91
N ALA A 132 -0.37 10.83 9.55
CA ALA A 132 -0.71 9.91 8.47
C ALA A 132 -1.91 9.03 8.83
N LEU A 133 -2.01 8.61 10.10
CA LEU A 133 -3.15 7.84 10.60
C LEU A 133 -4.49 8.60 10.50
N ASN A 134 -4.46 9.93 10.59
CA ASN A 134 -5.66 10.76 10.45
C ASN A 134 -6.06 11.02 9.00
N GLU A 135 -5.12 10.89 8.06
CA GLU A 135 -5.35 11.21 6.64
C GLU A 135 -5.75 9.97 5.82
N ILE A 136 -5.23 8.79 6.18
CA ILE A 136 -5.40 7.54 5.43
C ILE A 136 -6.65 6.81 5.90
N THR A 137 -7.53 6.45 4.97
CA THR A 137 -8.76 5.69 5.25
C THR A 137 -8.49 4.22 5.55
N ASP A 138 -9.34 3.59 6.36
CA ASP A 138 -9.29 2.13 6.62
C ASP A 138 -9.29 1.30 5.33
N GLN A 139 -10.05 1.69 4.31
CA GLN A 139 -10.12 0.96 3.04
C GLN A 139 -8.80 0.98 2.27
N ALA A 140 -8.04 2.07 2.36
CA ALA A 140 -6.70 2.13 1.79
C ALA A 140 -5.75 1.18 2.52
N ILE A 141 -5.85 1.10 3.85
CA ILE A 141 -5.06 0.16 4.67
C ILE A 141 -5.47 -1.28 4.38
N ASP A 142 -6.77 -1.58 4.27
CA ASP A 142 -7.30 -2.90 3.91
C ASP A 142 -6.74 -3.36 2.57
N ALA A 143 -6.85 -2.51 1.53
CA ALA A 143 -6.37 -2.80 0.19
C ALA A 143 -4.86 -3.05 0.19
N PHE A 144 -4.12 -2.19 0.88
CA PHE A 144 -2.68 -2.33 0.99
C PHE A 144 -2.29 -3.61 1.72
N MET A 145 -2.84 -3.89 2.90
CA MET A 145 -2.57 -5.11 3.67
C MET A 145 -2.93 -6.38 2.89
N LEU A 146 -4.06 -6.38 2.17
CA LEU A 146 -4.45 -7.54 1.36
C LEU A 146 -3.52 -7.74 0.16
N SER A 147 -3.11 -6.65 -0.49
CA SER A 147 -2.14 -6.73 -1.61
C SER A 147 -0.80 -7.36 -1.21
N TRP A 148 -0.40 -7.23 0.06
CA TRP A 148 0.79 -7.87 0.61
C TRP A 148 0.69 -9.39 0.73
N VAL A 149 -0.52 -9.93 0.90
CA VAL A 149 -0.71 -11.34 1.23
C VAL A 149 -1.17 -12.21 0.07
N LEU A 150 -1.78 -11.63 -0.96
CA LEU A 150 -2.45 -12.38 -2.03
C LEU A 150 -1.54 -13.38 -2.76
N ASN A 151 -0.25 -13.07 -2.86
CA ASN A 151 0.72 -13.89 -3.59
C ASN A 151 1.70 -14.65 -2.68
N LEU A 152 1.46 -14.66 -1.37
CA LEU A 152 2.33 -15.36 -0.44
C LEU A 152 2.07 -16.87 -0.44
N PRO A 153 3.10 -17.69 -0.16
CA PRO A 153 2.91 -19.12 0.03
C PRO A 153 1.86 -19.42 1.09
N LYS A 154 1.03 -20.43 0.87
CA LYS A 154 0.07 -20.90 1.86
C LYS A 154 0.78 -21.26 3.17
N ASN A 155 0.15 -21.00 4.31
CA ASN A 155 0.67 -21.25 5.67
C ASN A 155 1.90 -20.41 6.06
N SER A 156 2.29 -19.42 5.26
CA SER A 156 3.35 -18.47 5.63
C SER A 156 2.89 -17.44 6.66
N ILE A 157 1.58 -17.19 6.77
CA ILE A 157 0.97 -16.23 7.71
C ILE A 157 0.18 -17.00 8.76
N LYS A 158 0.33 -16.59 10.02
CA LYS A 158 -0.44 -17.08 11.18
C LYS A 158 -1.69 -16.24 11.45
N ASN A 159 -1.56 -14.92 11.42
CA ASN A 159 -2.66 -13.99 11.58
C ASN A 159 -2.27 -12.59 11.07
N ILE A 160 -3.27 -11.74 10.94
CA ILE A 160 -3.14 -10.32 10.61
C ILE A 160 -3.74 -9.51 11.75
N ARG A 161 -3.10 -8.39 12.07
CA ARG A 161 -3.54 -7.46 13.11
C ARG A 161 -3.75 -6.10 12.48
N MET A 162 -4.87 -5.45 12.74
CA MET A 162 -5.23 -4.21 12.08
C MET A 162 -5.68 -3.17 13.11
N MET A 163 -5.24 -1.92 12.90
CA MET A 163 -5.59 -0.79 13.77
C MET A 163 -7.06 -0.41 13.69
N ARG A 164 -7.67 -0.62 12.52
CA ARG A 164 -9.07 -0.31 12.27
C ARG A 164 -9.97 -0.88 13.38
N GLU A 165 -11.07 -0.19 13.62
CA GLU A 165 -12.14 -0.74 14.45
C GLU A 165 -12.71 -2.00 13.82
N GLU A 166 -13.26 -2.87 14.68
CA GLU A 166 -13.89 -4.10 14.24
C GLU A 166 -15.09 -3.77 13.31
N PRO A 167 -15.09 -4.27 12.06
CA PRO A 167 -16.14 -3.98 11.09
C PRO A 167 -17.46 -4.64 11.45
N LYS A 168 -18.54 -4.26 10.76
CA LYS A 168 -19.86 -4.87 10.97
C LYS A 168 -19.90 -6.38 10.65
N ASP A 169 -19.12 -6.81 9.67
CA ASP A 169 -18.95 -8.23 9.33
C ASP A 169 -17.45 -8.58 9.23
N PRO A 170 -16.82 -8.94 10.36
CA PRO A 170 -15.40 -9.34 10.42
C PRO A 170 -15.07 -10.54 9.53
N SER A 171 -16.07 -11.38 9.23
CA SER A 171 -15.86 -12.60 8.44
C SER A 171 -15.44 -12.31 7.00
N LEU A 172 -15.71 -11.10 6.48
CA LEU A 172 -15.25 -10.69 5.15
C LEU A 172 -13.73 -10.53 5.09
N TRP A 173 -13.11 -10.01 6.15
CA TRP A 173 -11.65 -9.89 6.24
C TRP A 173 -11.01 -11.27 6.34
N GLU A 174 -11.49 -12.13 7.24
CA GLU A 174 -10.95 -13.49 7.37
C GLU A 174 -11.07 -14.29 6.07
N ARG A 175 -12.17 -14.13 5.33
CA ARG A 175 -12.34 -14.74 4.00
C ARG A 175 -11.39 -14.16 2.96
N SER A 176 -11.16 -12.85 2.95
CA SER A 176 -10.23 -12.25 1.98
C SER A 176 -8.78 -12.62 2.28
N PHE A 177 -8.38 -12.57 3.55
CA PHE A 177 -7.02 -12.85 3.99
C PHE A 177 -6.71 -14.35 4.12
N GLN A 178 -7.73 -15.21 4.23
CA GLN A 178 -7.62 -16.66 4.44
C GLN A 178 -6.87 -17.05 5.73
N VAL A 179 -6.78 -16.12 6.69
CA VAL A 179 -6.17 -16.29 8.02
C VAL A 179 -6.97 -15.50 9.06
N PRO A 180 -6.85 -15.82 10.36
CA PRO A 180 -7.47 -15.04 11.42
C PRO A 180 -7.04 -13.57 11.40
N VAL A 181 -7.98 -12.66 11.68
CA VAL A 181 -7.73 -11.21 11.73
C VAL A 181 -8.11 -10.66 13.11
N VAL A 182 -7.20 -9.90 13.72
CA VAL A 182 -7.41 -9.23 15.02
C VAL A 182 -7.52 -7.73 14.77
N PHE A 183 -8.66 -7.15 15.13
CA PHE A 183 -8.95 -5.72 14.94
C PHE A 183 -8.60 -4.89 16.19
N SER A 184 -8.69 -3.57 16.06
CA SER A 184 -8.48 -2.60 17.14
C SER A 184 -7.13 -2.73 17.85
N THR A 185 -6.07 -3.02 17.08
CA THR A 185 -4.71 -3.13 17.62
C THR A 185 -3.96 -1.80 17.54
N ALA A 186 -2.86 -1.66 18.29
CA ALA A 186 -2.08 -0.42 18.28
C ALA A 186 -1.36 -0.16 16.94
N GLU A 187 -1.09 -1.21 16.16
CA GLU A 187 -0.35 -1.16 14.91
C GLU A 187 -0.96 -2.16 13.91
N ASN A 188 -0.79 -1.90 12.61
CA ASN A 188 -1.06 -2.89 11.57
C ASN A 188 0.13 -3.86 11.51
N GLN A 189 -0.15 -5.17 11.50
CA GLN A 189 0.88 -6.21 11.55
C GLN A 189 0.50 -7.43 10.72
N ILE A 190 1.50 -8.09 10.15
CA ILE A 190 1.40 -9.46 9.62
C ILE A 190 2.31 -10.35 10.47
N VAL A 191 1.75 -11.41 11.03
CA VAL A 191 2.49 -12.40 11.81
C VAL A 191 2.80 -13.59 10.92
N PHE A 192 4.07 -13.74 10.58
CA PHE A 192 4.57 -14.83 9.76
C PHE A 192 4.96 -16.05 10.59
N ASN A 193 4.67 -17.23 10.05
CA ASN A 193 5.19 -18.49 10.55
C ASN A 193 6.69 -18.59 10.22
N GLY A 194 7.54 -18.48 11.26
CA GLY A 194 9.00 -18.49 11.09
C GLY A 194 9.53 -19.67 10.30
N GLY A 195 8.99 -20.87 10.56
CA GLY A 195 9.41 -22.10 9.89
C GLY A 195 9.08 -22.15 8.39
N ALA A 196 8.16 -21.30 7.91
CA ALA A 196 7.82 -21.18 6.50
C ALA A 196 8.67 -20.14 5.75
N LEU A 197 9.36 -19.25 6.47
CA LEU A 197 10.06 -18.12 5.86
C LEU A 197 11.33 -18.51 5.08
N ASP A 198 11.98 -19.58 5.54
CA ASP A 198 13.24 -20.06 4.97
C ASP A 198 13.04 -21.17 3.91
N ALA A 199 11.79 -21.47 3.57
CA ALA A 199 11.47 -22.40 2.50
C ALA A 199 11.98 -21.86 1.15
N PRO A 200 12.71 -22.67 0.36
CA PRO A 200 13.22 -22.23 -0.93
C PRO A 200 12.07 -22.01 -1.91
N VAL A 201 12.09 -20.87 -2.60
CA VAL A 201 11.11 -20.53 -3.62
C VAL A 201 11.55 -21.12 -4.96
N THR A 202 10.67 -21.85 -5.64
CA THR A 202 11.02 -22.54 -6.91
C THR A 202 11.33 -21.56 -8.06
N THR A 203 10.78 -20.35 -8.02
CA THR A 203 11.00 -19.28 -8.99
C THR A 203 12.21 -18.40 -8.66
N ALA A 204 12.99 -18.74 -7.62
CA ALA A 204 14.11 -17.94 -7.17
C ALA A 204 15.11 -17.66 -8.31
N ASN A 205 15.41 -16.38 -8.51
CA ASN A 205 16.42 -15.93 -9.46
C ASN A 205 17.16 -14.73 -8.87
N PRO A 206 18.26 -14.95 -8.14
CA PRO A 206 18.98 -13.88 -7.45
C PRO A 206 19.41 -12.72 -8.36
N ALA A 207 19.76 -13.01 -9.62
CA ALA A 207 20.15 -11.98 -10.58
C ALA A 207 18.96 -11.09 -10.97
N VAL A 208 17.78 -11.66 -11.17
CA VAL A 208 16.54 -10.90 -11.42
C VAL A 208 16.11 -10.14 -10.17
N ALA A 209 16.24 -10.73 -8.98
CA ALA A 209 15.92 -10.08 -7.72
C ALA A 209 16.77 -8.82 -7.50
N MET A 210 18.09 -8.92 -7.69
CA MET A 210 19.01 -7.80 -7.59
C MET A 210 18.76 -6.72 -8.67
N ALA A 211 18.44 -7.14 -9.90
CA ALA A 211 18.12 -6.20 -10.97
C ALA A 211 16.82 -5.44 -10.65
N GLY A 212 15.78 -6.13 -10.17
CA GLY A 212 14.53 -5.53 -9.72
C GLY A 212 14.75 -4.58 -8.54
N GLU A 213 15.51 -4.99 -7.53
CA GLU A 213 15.86 -4.16 -6.37
C GLU A 213 16.56 -2.86 -6.80
N ARG A 214 17.54 -2.95 -7.71
CA ARG A 214 18.24 -1.77 -8.23
C ARG A 214 17.33 -0.84 -9.01
N ILE A 215 16.49 -1.37 -9.90
CA ILE A 215 15.54 -0.56 -10.67
C ILE A 215 14.54 0.13 -9.73
N ALA A 216 14.07 -0.58 -8.70
CA ALA A 216 13.21 0.01 -7.66
C ALA A 216 13.92 1.14 -6.93
N MET A 217 15.16 0.94 -6.49
CA MET A 217 15.94 1.97 -5.80
C MET A 217 16.19 3.20 -6.68
N ASP A 218 16.59 3.01 -7.93
CA ASP A 218 16.83 4.09 -8.88
C ASP A 218 15.56 4.91 -9.14
N TYR A 219 14.43 4.22 -9.32
CA TYR A 219 13.12 4.84 -9.49
C TYR A 219 12.74 5.67 -8.25
N LEU A 220 12.80 5.07 -7.07
CA LEU A 220 12.43 5.72 -5.81
C LEU A 220 13.35 6.90 -5.46
N GLN A 221 14.65 6.81 -5.78
CA GLN A 221 15.57 7.92 -5.59
C GLN A 221 15.19 9.12 -6.47
N ARG A 222 14.82 8.89 -7.75
CA ARG A 222 14.33 9.96 -8.63
C ARG A 222 13.04 10.59 -8.09
N MET A 223 12.14 9.77 -7.56
CA MET A 223 10.89 10.25 -6.96
C MET A 223 11.12 11.13 -5.73
N LYS A 224 12.02 10.73 -4.83
CA LYS A 224 12.33 11.49 -3.61
C LYS A 224 12.89 12.88 -3.95
N THR A 225 13.74 12.96 -4.96
CA THR A 225 14.27 14.25 -5.45
C THR A 225 13.15 15.15 -5.99
N ALA A 226 12.23 14.61 -6.80
CA ALA A 226 11.08 15.38 -7.32
C ALA A 226 10.13 15.87 -6.20
N SER A 227 9.88 15.04 -5.18
CA SER A 227 9.06 15.41 -4.01
C SER A 227 9.67 16.57 -3.21
N ILE A 228 10.99 16.54 -3.00
CA ILE A 228 11.71 17.64 -2.32
C ILE A 228 11.61 18.93 -3.14
N SER A 229 11.80 18.87 -4.45
CA SER A 229 11.66 20.05 -5.33
C SER A 229 10.27 20.68 -5.23
N LEU A 230 9.21 19.88 -5.28
CA LEU A 230 7.83 20.34 -5.14
C LEU A 230 7.55 20.95 -3.75
N ARG A 231 8.10 20.37 -2.67
CA ARG A 231 7.98 20.91 -1.31
C ARG A 231 8.69 22.27 -1.18
N VAL A 232 9.87 22.40 -1.78
CA VAL A 232 10.63 23.65 -1.79
C VAL A 232 9.88 24.73 -2.58
N GLU A 233 9.34 24.38 -3.75
CA GLU A 233 8.57 25.32 -4.58
C GLU A 233 7.28 25.79 -3.88
N ALA A 234 6.52 24.87 -3.27
CA ALA A 234 5.32 25.21 -2.51
C ALA A 234 5.62 26.12 -1.31
N GLU A 235 6.71 25.88 -0.59
CA GLU A 235 7.10 26.72 0.54
C GLU A 235 7.63 28.09 0.07
N LEU A 236 8.34 28.15 -1.07
CA LEU A 236 8.76 29.42 -1.68
C LEU A 236 7.55 30.26 -2.11
N VAL A 237 6.54 29.66 -2.75
CA VAL A 237 5.29 30.35 -3.11
C VAL A 237 4.60 30.89 -1.86
N ARG A 238 4.46 30.07 -0.82
CA ARG A 238 3.88 30.48 0.46
C ARG A 238 4.64 31.64 1.12
N LEU A 239 5.97 31.60 1.10
CA LEU A 239 6.82 32.67 1.66
C LEU A 239 6.73 33.96 0.81
N LEU A 240 6.56 33.84 -0.51
CA LEU A 240 6.39 34.98 -1.40
C LEU A 240 4.99 35.61 -1.27
N GLU A 241 3.95 34.81 -1.05
CA GLU A 241 2.58 35.29 -0.78
C GLU A 241 2.46 35.93 0.61
N GLY A 242 3.19 35.41 1.61
CA GLY A 242 3.30 36.00 2.95
C GLY A 242 4.24 37.21 3.04
N GLY A 243 5.03 37.47 1.98
CA GLY A 243 6.03 38.55 1.93
C GLY A 243 5.57 39.85 1.27
N ARG A 244 4.29 39.98 0.90
CA ARG A 244 3.70 41.25 0.47
C ARG A 244 3.11 42.00 1.67
N ALA A 245 3.96 42.75 2.37
CA ALA A 245 3.57 43.82 3.29
C ALA A 245 4.32 45.10 2.91
#